data_AF-A0AAN8NU62-F1
#
_entry.id   AF-A0AAN8NU62-F1
#
_cell.length_a   1.000
_cell.length_b   1.000
_cell.length_c   1.000
_cell.angle_alpha   90.00
_cell.angle_beta   90.00
_cell.angle_gamma   90.00
#
_symmetry.space_group_name_H-M   'P 1'
#
loop_
_entity.id
_entity.type
_entity.pdbx_description
1 polymer ?
#
loop_
_entity_poly.entity_id
_entity_poly.type
_entity_poly.pdbx_seq_one_letter_code
_entity_poly.pdbx_strand_id
1 'polypeptide(L)'
;MCKNFTPPYKSDCVSINRSRCEINKKILSFFTEVKRLVIEKKCNLETFKLDILNINKLNLVHLEILWYLEEYSLISLSEIIQHYEDMKNDELIKHISEQVIAIISAHTPSDSVIKTKMTKCYLKTIFSNMSNLESLNVKYSIQQNILQFIVTCFTDYYASEAQDMFPLFNKVKPEDLVLILNEAELEVSVLNLLYDKIIGSLLEGSPQSVKNIFKAQENLESKLKEGRVYQFLTTISKHCEVNRLINVLKIKLYDSSKTINWNNALSLIVFLGTNYPEGWKMLKSLCEDILKEAFLKLEVKLLASAFVIARQGCSEKPKNAFQSYTQWFSSTFSSKSRTSISSRKTCLFFIDMLTDLVTVDSVKYLKVHINKTPYVPADCTPILDEYVNLVKNQLIDMNASTELGICENTTEKSTAAFDVETVVKHFETTNTVLNSVFQAAMFNRNYYEKKFIVELLSKFDGKNSARHKLIQKLNTFGKIPKSAFNKYKKLMEKK
;
A
#
# COMPACT_ATOMS: atom_id res chain seq x y z
N MET A 1 -5.08 -35.93 43.72
CA MET A 1 -3.73 -35.74 43.15
C MET A 1 -3.46 -34.29 42.72
N CYS A 2 -4.41 -33.56 42.13
CA CYS A 2 -4.21 -32.16 41.68
C CYS A 2 -3.98 -31.13 42.80
N LYS A 3 -4.50 -31.35 44.02
CA LYS A 3 -4.34 -30.42 45.17
C LYS A 3 -2.88 -30.18 45.62
N ASN A 4 -1.95 -31.06 45.24
CA ASN A 4 -0.55 -31.01 45.69
C ASN A 4 0.42 -30.52 44.60
N PHE A 5 -0.07 -30.15 43.41
CA PHE A 5 0.80 -29.64 42.34
C PHE A 5 0.99 -28.13 42.52
N THR A 6 2.16 -27.72 42.98
CA THR A 6 2.60 -26.33 43.05
C THR A 6 3.67 -26.10 41.99
N PRO A 7 3.46 -25.21 41.01
CA PRO A 7 4.49 -24.89 40.04
C PRO A 7 5.45 -23.87 40.65
N PRO A 8 6.77 -24.02 40.45
CA PRO A 8 7.76 -23.20 41.12
C PRO A 8 8.00 -21.90 40.35
N TYR A 9 8.02 -20.77 41.06
CA TYR A 9 8.54 -19.50 40.54
C TYR A 9 9.76 -19.03 41.33
N LYS A 10 10.63 -18.34 40.58
CA LYS A 10 11.78 -17.50 40.97
C LYS A 10 12.95 -18.20 41.66
N SER A 11 13.94 -18.58 40.87
CA SER A 11 15.34 -18.41 41.27
C SER A 11 16.19 -17.99 40.09
N ASP A 12 17.18 -17.17 40.41
CA ASP A 12 17.95 -16.35 39.50
C ASP A 12 18.64 -17.09 38.36
N CYS A 13 18.82 -16.33 37.28
CA CYS A 13 19.50 -16.68 36.05
C CYS A 13 20.80 -17.47 36.31
N VAL A 14 20.91 -18.63 35.64
CA VAL A 14 22.13 -19.35 35.17
C VAL A 14 22.02 -20.89 35.30
N SER A 15 21.11 -21.45 36.10
CA SER A 15 20.94 -22.92 36.29
C SER A 15 19.75 -23.58 35.57
N ILE A 16 19.09 -22.85 34.66
CA ILE A 16 17.70 -23.11 34.18
C ILE A 16 17.54 -24.36 33.29
N ASN A 17 18.58 -24.87 32.63
CA ASN A 17 18.40 -25.94 31.63
C ASN A 17 18.31 -27.37 32.20
N ARG A 18 18.96 -27.67 33.35
CA ARG A 18 18.87 -29.01 33.97
C ARG A 18 17.58 -29.19 34.78
N SER A 19 17.17 -28.16 35.52
CA SER A 19 15.94 -28.18 36.32
C SER A 19 14.67 -28.26 35.46
N ARG A 20 14.60 -27.52 34.34
CA ARG A 20 13.49 -27.66 33.36
C ARG A 20 13.37 -29.07 32.79
N CYS A 21 14.49 -29.75 32.53
CA CYS A 21 14.47 -31.09 31.94
C CYS A 21 13.94 -32.16 32.91
N GLU A 22 14.25 -32.06 34.20
CA GLU A 22 13.68 -32.94 35.23
C GLU A 22 12.21 -32.63 35.53
N ILE A 23 11.82 -31.36 35.51
CA ILE A 23 10.43 -30.93 35.67
C ILE A 23 9.58 -31.46 34.51
N ASN A 24 10.05 -31.32 33.27
CA ASN A 24 9.34 -31.86 32.10
C ASN A 24 9.19 -33.38 32.19
N LYS A 25 10.19 -34.11 32.69
CA LYS A 25 10.06 -35.57 32.93
C LYS A 25 8.99 -35.91 33.96
N LYS A 26 8.90 -35.16 35.07
CA LYS A 26 7.87 -35.36 36.09
C LYS A 26 6.47 -35.07 35.54
N ILE A 27 6.30 -33.96 34.81
CA ILE A 27 5.04 -33.59 34.15
C ILE A 27 4.62 -34.67 33.14
N LEU A 28 5.55 -35.13 32.30
CA LEU A 28 5.30 -36.17 31.32
C LEU A 28 4.86 -37.49 31.99
N SER A 29 5.55 -37.88 33.07
CA SER A 29 5.19 -39.09 33.84
C SER A 29 3.79 -38.99 34.45
N PHE A 30 3.42 -37.82 34.96
CA PHE A 30 2.09 -37.56 35.52
C PHE A 30 0.98 -37.71 34.47
N PHE A 31 1.10 -37.03 33.33
CA PHE A 31 0.06 -37.09 32.29
C PHE A 31 -0.04 -38.47 31.61
N THR A 32 1.08 -39.18 31.49
CA THR A 32 1.09 -40.57 31.01
C THR A 32 0.32 -41.48 31.97
N GLU A 33 0.53 -41.31 33.28
CA GLU A 33 -0.16 -42.08 34.30
C GLU A 33 -1.66 -41.74 34.37
N VAL A 34 -2.03 -40.46 34.27
CA VAL A 34 -3.44 -40.04 34.23
C VAL A 34 -4.13 -40.65 33.01
N LYS A 35 -3.52 -40.58 31.81
CA LYS A 35 -4.08 -41.20 30.61
C LYS A 35 -4.26 -42.70 30.77
N ARG A 36 -3.29 -43.39 31.39
CA ARG A 36 -3.40 -44.82 31.72
C ARG A 36 -4.59 -45.10 32.64
N LEU A 37 -4.75 -44.32 33.72
CA LEU A 37 -5.87 -44.49 34.66
C LEU A 37 -7.24 -44.22 34.04
N VAL A 38 -7.33 -43.29 33.09
CA VAL A 38 -8.54 -43.03 32.31
C VAL A 38 -8.86 -44.24 31.40
N ILE A 39 -7.87 -44.79 30.69
CA ILE A 39 -8.04 -45.98 29.84
C ILE A 39 -8.45 -47.21 30.68
N GLU A 40 -7.84 -47.38 31.85
CA GLU A 40 -8.16 -48.46 32.81
C GLU A 40 -9.51 -48.24 33.53
N LYS A 41 -10.27 -47.17 33.21
CA LYS A 41 -11.54 -46.77 33.86
C LYS A 41 -11.43 -46.56 35.38
N LYS A 42 -10.22 -46.33 35.89
CA LYS A 42 -9.94 -46.03 37.31
C LYS A 42 -10.06 -44.53 37.64
N CYS A 43 -10.10 -43.69 36.62
CA CYS A 43 -10.32 -42.25 36.73
C CYS A 43 -11.45 -41.84 35.77
N ASN A 44 -12.46 -41.12 36.28
CA ASN A 44 -13.51 -40.54 35.45
C ASN A 44 -12.98 -39.28 34.77
N LEU A 45 -12.98 -39.26 33.44
CA LEU A 45 -12.46 -38.16 32.64
C LEU A 45 -13.24 -36.86 32.86
N GLU A 46 -14.56 -36.91 32.97
CA GLU A 46 -15.41 -35.73 33.19
C GLU A 46 -15.19 -35.12 34.57
N THR A 47 -15.02 -35.95 35.59
CA THR A 47 -14.68 -35.46 36.94
C THR A 47 -13.29 -34.84 36.97
N PHE A 48 -12.32 -35.45 36.27
CA PHE A 48 -10.98 -34.89 36.12
C PHE A 48 -11.00 -33.54 35.37
N LYS A 49 -11.79 -33.43 34.29
CA LYS A 49 -11.99 -32.18 33.53
C LYS A 49 -12.50 -31.06 34.43
N LEU A 50 -13.58 -31.31 35.16
CA LEU A 50 -14.17 -30.34 36.09
C LEU A 50 -13.17 -29.95 37.19
N ASP A 51 -12.44 -30.92 37.74
CA ASP A 51 -11.44 -30.65 38.77
C ASP A 51 -10.29 -29.79 38.27
N ILE A 52 -9.87 -29.92 37.00
CA ILE A 52 -8.81 -29.11 36.41
C ILE A 52 -9.33 -27.72 36.03
N LEU A 53 -10.48 -27.63 35.37
CA LEU A 53 -11.05 -26.37 34.88
C LEU A 53 -11.46 -25.43 36.04
N ASN A 54 -11.91 -25.98 37.17
CA ASN A 54 -12.27 -25.20 38.35
C ASN A 54 -11.05 -24.70 39.17
N ILE A 55 -9.82 -25.03 38.76
CA ILE A 55 -8.62 -24.53 39.46
C ILE A 55 -8.34 -23.09 39.02
N ASN A 56 -8.92 -22.14 39.74
CA ASN A 56 -8.69 -20.70 39.59
C ASN A 56 -7.30 -20.21 40.05
N LYS A 57 -6.26 -21.05 39.99
CA LYS A 57 -4.89 -20.64 40.34
C LYS A 57 -4.12 -20.32 39.06
N LEU A 58 -3.84 -19.04 38.83
CA LEU A 58 -2.98 -18.53 37.74
C LEU A 58 -1.70 -19.36 37.56
N ASN A 59 -1.11 -19.79 38.68
CA ASN A 59 0.07 -20.63 38.72
C ASN A 59 -0.05 -21.97 37.96
N LEU A 60 -1.24 -22.60 37.92
CA LEU A 60 -1.47 -23.89 37.24
C LEU A 60 -1.77 -23.76 35.74
N VAL A 61 -2.01 -22.54 35.26
CA VAL A 61 -2.33 -22.23 33.86
C VAL A 61 -1.04 -21.99 33.07
N HIS A 62 -0.06 -22.89 33.17
CA HIS A 62 1.16 -22.80 32.38
C HIS A 62 0.94 -23.44 31.00
N LEU A 63 1.36 -22.80 29.93
CA LEU A 63 1.08 -23.29 28.56
C LEU A 63 1.66 -24.67 28.25
N GLU A 64 2.72 -25.08 28.93
CA GLU A 64 3.25 -26.44 28.78
C GLU A 64 2.27 -27.49 29.35
N ILE A 65 1.61 -27.18 30.48
CA ILE A 65 0.61 -28.06 31.11
C ILE A 65 -0.64 -28.16 30.23
N LEU A 66 -1.11 -27.02 29.72
CA LEU A 66 -2.26 -26.98 28.81
C LEU A 66 -1.97 -27.72 27.49
N TRP A 67 -0.74 -27.61 26.97
CA TRP A 67 -0.32 -28.37 25.80
C TRP A 67 -0.26 -29.88 26.06
N TYR A 68 0.24 -30.31 27.22
CA TYR A 68 0.21 -31.74 27.58
C TYR A 68 -1.20 -32.30 27.76
N LEU A 69 -2.15 -31.49 28.25
CA LEU A 69 -3.57 -31.89 28.35
C LEU A 69 -4.15 -32.19 26.96
N GLU A 70 -3.84 -31.37 25.96
CA GLU A 70 -4.23 -31.55 24.55
C GLU A 70 -3.52 -32.76 23.92
N GLU A 71 -2.19 -32.84 24.01
CA GLU A 71 -1.37 -33.89 23.40
C GLU A 71 -1.78 -35.29 23.90
N TYR A 72 -2.18 -35.39 25.17
CA TYR A 72 -2.65 -36.64 25.77
C TYR A 72 -4.15 -36.89 25.56
N SER A 73 -4.86 -35.97 24.90
CA SER A 73 -6.32 -36.01 24.65
C SER A 73 -7.15 -36.09 25.93
N LEU A 74 -6.70 -35.42 26.99
CA LEU A 74 -7.40 -35.37 28.27
C LEU A 74 -8.41 -34.22 28.30
N ILE A 75 -7.98 -33.02 27.88
CA ILE A 75 -8.83 -31.83 27.78
C ILE A 75 -8.36 -31.06 26.55
N SER A 76 -9.28 -30.68 25.66
CA SER A 76 -8.89 -29.91 24.48
C SER A 76 -8.60 -28.45 24.83
N LEU A 77 -7.63 -27.82 24.18
CA LEU A 77 -7.34 -26.39 24.30
C LEU A 77 -8.58 -25.55 23.96
N SER A 78 -9.40 -26.00 23.01
CA SER A 78 -10.68 -25.36 22.68
C SER A 78 -11.67 -25.40 23.84
N GLU A 79 -11.79 -26.53 24.54
CA GLU A 79 -12.63 -26.64 25.75
C GLU A 79 -12.13 -25.72 26.87
N ILE A 80 -10.81 -25.64 27.05
CA ILE A 80 -10.18 -24.79 28.07
C ILE A 80 -10.40 -23.31 27.78
N ILE A 81 -10.16 -22.88 26.54
CA ILE A 81 -10.37 -21.48 26.11
C ILE A 81 -11.84 -21.10 26.28
N GLN A 82 -12.77 -21.91 25.76
CA GLN A 82 -14.20 -21.64 25.85
C GLN A 82 -14.66 -21.53 27.30
N HIS A 83 -14.22 -22.45 28.17
CA HIS A 83 -14.59 -22.43 29.59
C HIS A 83 -14.17 -21.12 30.28
N TYR A 84 -12.93 -20.67 30.05
CA TYR A 84 -12.45 -19.42 30.67
C TYR A 84 -13.12 -18.17 30.09
N GLU A 85 -13.44 -18.16 28.80
CA GLU A 85 -14.22 -17.08 28.17
C GLU A 85 -15.65 -17.03 28.72
N ASP A 86 -16.30 -18.18 28.93
CA ASP A 86 -17.64 -18.30 29.52
C ASP A 86 -17.68 -17.83 30.98
N MET A 87 -16.61 -18.10 31.75
CA MET A 87 -16.45 -17.61 33.11
C MET A 87 -16.23 -16.10 33.19
N LYS A 88 -15.88 -15.44 32.08
CA LYS A 88 -15.61 -13.99 31.99
C LYS A 88 -14.55 -13.52 32.99
N ASN A 89 -13.51 -14.31 33.19
CA ASN A 89 -12.40 -13.98 34.09
C ASN A 89 -11.29 -13.22 33.33
N ASP A 90 -11.28 -11.89 33.47
CA ASP A 90 -10.35 -10.98 32.79
C ASP A 90 -8.88 -11.26 33.13
N GLU A 91 -8.55 -11.47 34.41
CA GLU A 91 -7.17 -11.71 34.84
C GLU A 91 -6.59 -12.99 34.22
N LEU A 92 -7.40 -14.04 34.13
CA LEU A 92 -6.97 -15.35 33.64
C LEU A 92 -6.85 -15.36 32.11
N ILE A 93 -7.79 -14.71 31.41
CA ILE A 93 -7.74 -14.49 29.95
C ILE A 93 -6.49 -13.68 29.60
N LYS A 94 -6.26 -12.57 30.29
CA LYS A 94 -5.06 -11.74 30.10
C LYS A 94 -3.78 -12.55 30.34
N HIS A 95 -3.73 -13.33 31.42
CA HIS A 95 -2.57 -14.16 31.73
C HIS A 95 -2.26 -15.21 30.66
N ILE A 96 -3.27 -15.91 30.14
CA ILE A 96 -3.09 -16.86 29.04
C ILE A 96 -2.61 -16.13 27.78
N SER A 97 -3.25 -15.02 27.41
CA SER A 97 -2.85 -14.21 26.26
C SER A 97 -1.39 -13.77 26.36
N GLU A 98 -0.95 -13.25 27.50
CA GLU A 98 0.43 -12.82 27.74
C GLU A 98 1.44 -13.97 27.60
N GLN A 99 1.12 -15.16 28.11
CA GLN A 99 1.99 -16.32 27.94
C GLN A 99 2.09 -16.77 26.49
N VAL A 100 0.98 -16.77 25.73
CA VAL A 100 0.99 -17.17 24.31
C VAL A 100 1.79 -16.15 23.50
N ILE A 101 1.55 -14.87 23.76
CA ILE A 101 2.32 -13.76 23.19
C ILE A 101 3.81 -13.91 23.49
N ALA A 102 4.19 -14.29 24.72
CA ALA A 102 5.59 -14.49 25.08
C ALA A 102 6.26 -15.64 24.30
N ILE A 103 5.52 -16.73 24.03
CA ILE A 103 6.04 -17.83 23.21
C ILE A 103 6.19 -17.42 21.75
N ILE A 104 5.17 -16.78 21.17
CA ILE A 104 5.26 -16.22 19.81
C ILE A 104 6.44 -15.25 19.75
N SER A 105 6.61 -14.43 20.78
CA SER A 105 7.65 -13.41 20.87
C SER A 105 9.07 -13.97 20.98
N ALA A 106 9.19 -15.14 21.61
CA ALA A 106 10.45 -15.84 21.79
C ALA A 106 10.75 -16.80 20.64
N HIS A 107 9.84 -16.97 19.67
CA HIS A 107 10.00 -17.91 18.57
C HIS A 107 11.04 -17.39 17.56
N THR A 108 12.05 -18.22 17.33
CA THR A 108 13.01 -18.11 16.24
C THR A 108 12.92 -19.36 15.38
N PRO A 109 13.16 -19.28 14.05
CA PRO A 109 13.12 -20.46 13.17
C PRO A 109 14.05 -21.62 13.59
N SER A 110 15.03 -21.33 14.45
CA SER A 110 15.99 -22.29 15.03
C SER A 110 15.60 -22.87 16.39
N ASP A 111 14.39 -22.59 16.90
CA ASP A 111 13.96 -23.06 18.22
C ASP A 111 13.74 -24.57 18.31
N SER A 112 13.73 -25.08 19.54
CA SER A 112 13.47 -26.50 19.82
C SER A 112 12.12 -26.96 19.23
N VAL A 113 12.08 -28.20 18.69
CA VAL A 113 10.89 -28.83 18.09
C VAL A 113 9.62 -28.69 18.95
N ILE A 114 9.75 -28.75 20.27
CA ILE A 114 8.62 -28.66 21.22
C ILE A 114 7.98 -27.27 21.16
N LYS A 115 8.77 -26.19 21.22
CA LYS A 115 8.24 -24.82 21.13
C LYS A 115 7.53 -24.58 19.80
N THR A 116 8.10 -25.09 18.72
CA THR A 116 7.52 -24.97 17.37
C THR A 116 6.16 -25.67 17.32
N LYS A 117 6.07 -26.93 17.78
CA LYS A 117 4.78 -27.65 17.86
C LYS A 117 3.76 -26.93 18.74
N MET A 118 4.20 -26.44 19.90
CA MET A 118 3.34 -25.75 20.85
C MET A 118 2.78 -24.45 20.26
N THR A 119 3.62 -23.63 19.62
CA THR A 119 3.21 -22.36 18.98
C THR A 119 2.18 -22.60 17.89
N LYS A 120 2.41 -23.60 17.02
CA LYS A 120 1.48 -23.99 15.95
C LYS A 120 0.14 -24.47 16.49
N CYS A 121 0.17 -25.34 17.50
CA CYS A 121 -1.03 -25.86 18.15
C CYS A 121 -1.88 -24.73 18.74
N TYR A 122 -1.26 -23.82 19.49
CA TYR A 122 -1.98 -22.67 20.06
C TYR A 122 -2.59 -21.77 18.99
N LEU A 123 -1.81 -21.34 18.00
CA LEU A 123 -2.32 -20.49 16.92
C LEU A 123 -3.47 -21.16 16.17
N LYS A 124 -3.34 -22.45 15.85
CA LYS A 124 -4.38 -23.21 15.18
C LYS A 124 -5.66 -23.27 15.99
N THR A 125 -5.59 -23.63 17.27
CA THR A 125 -6.78 -23.72 18.13
C THR A 125 -7.41 -22.34 18.38
N ILE A 126 -6.61 -21.30 18.59
CA ILE A 126 -7.12 -19.94 18.85
C ILE A 126 -7.84 -19.38 17.61
N PHE A 127 -7.34 -19.67 16.41
CA PHE A 127 -7.88 -19.11 15.18
C PHE A 127 -8.79 -20.07 14.39
N SER A 128 -8.98 -21.33 14.81
CA SER A 128 -9.84 -22.30 14.10
C SER A 128 -11.32 -21.90 14.05
N ASN A 129 -11.79 -21.07 14.98
CA ASN A 129 -13.18 -20.61 15.05
C ASN A 129 -13.38 -19.17 14.53
N MET A 130 -12.47 -18.67 13.68
CA MET A 130 -12.50 -17.33 13.06
C MET A 130 -13.63 -17.18 12.02
N SER A 131 -14.89 -17.14 12.46
CA SER A 131 -16.04 -16.90 11.56
C SER A 131 -16.73 -15.55 11.77
N ASN A 132 -16.60 -14.89 12.92
CA ASN A 132 -17.18 -13.56 13.16
C ASN A 132 -16.24 -12.66 13.97
N LEU A 133 -15.68 -11.63 13.32
CA LEU A 133 -14.74 -10.67 13.91
C LEU A 133 -15.43 -9.46 14.55
N GLU A 134 -16.76 -9.40 14.53
CA GLU A 134 -17.52 -8.19 14.86
C GLU A 134 -18.19 -8.20 16.25
N SER A 135 -18.25 -9.33 16.96
CA SER A 135 -19.22 -9.47 18.08
C SER A 135 -18.71 -10.00 19.43
N LEU A 136 -17.42 -10.29 19.61
CA LEU A 136 -16.92 -10.71 20.92
C LEU A 136 -16.40 -9.51 21.71
N ASN A 137 -17.00 -9.29 22.89
CA ASN A 137 -16.56 -8.29 23.86
C ASN A 137 -15.06 -8.45 24.10
N VAL A 138 -14.26 -7.50 23.59
CA VAL A 138 -12.80 -7.57 23.47
C VAL A 138 -12.12 -7.95 24.79
N LYS A 139 -12.73 -7.57 25.91
CA LYS A 139 -12.24 -7.85 27.27
C LYS A 139 -12.15 -9.35 27.61
N TYR A 140 -13.01 -10.17 27.02
CA TYR A 140 -13.14 -11.59 27.39
C TYR A 140 -12.84 -12.51 26.21
N SER A 141 -11.86 -12.16 25.38
CA SER A 141 -11.45 -13.04 24.26
C SER A 141 -9.93 -13.15 24.15
N ILE A 142 -9.43 -14.38 24.34
CA ILE A 142 -8.00 -14.69 24.16
C ILE A 142 -7.61 -14.44 22.69
N GLN A 143 -8.50 -14.81 21.78
CA GLN A 143 -8.34 -14.62 20.34
C GLN A 143 -8.20 -13.14 19.96
N GLN A 144 -9.07 -12.25 20.46
CA GLN A 144 -8.98 -10.82 20.14
C GLN A 144 -7.73 -10.19 20.76
N ASN A 145 -7.33 -10.58 21.97
CA ASN A 145 -6.09 -10.10 22.58
C ASN A 145 -4.85 -10.44 21.75
N ILE A 146 -4.75 -11.68 21.28
CA ILE A 146 -3.62 -12.14 20.45
C ILE A 146 -3.66 -11.48 19.07
N LEU A 147 -4.84 -11.35 18.47
CA LEU A 147 -5.01 -10.64 17.21
C LEU A 147 -4.59 -9.17 17.31
N GLN A 148 -5.04 -8.48 18.37
CA GLN A 148 -4.68 -7.10 18.64
C GLN A 148 -3.18 -6.96 18.86
N PHE A 149 -2.56 -7.90 19.60
CA PHE A 149 -1.11 -7.95 19.75
C PHE A 149 -0.42 -8.04 18.38
N ILE A 150 -0.78 -9.03 17.55
CA ILE A 150 -0.20 -9.18 16.19
C ILE A 150 -0.36 -7.89 15.40
N VAL A 151 -1.57 -7.33 15.29
CA VAL A 151 -1.80 -6.08 14.55
C VAL A 151 -0.96 -4.92 15.09
N THR A 152 -0.84 -4.80 16.41
CA THR A 152 -0.03 -3.77 17.08
C THR A 152 1.45 -3.94 16.77
N CYS A 153 1.98 -5.17 16.76
CA CYS A 153 3.36 -5.46 16.37
C CYS A 153 3.68 -4.94 14.96
N PHE A 154 2.78 -5.18 14.00
CA PHE A 154 2.97 -4.72 12.63
C PHE A 154 2.85 -3.19 12.57
N THR A 155 1.79 -2.61 13.12
CA THR A 155 1.55 -1.16 13.05
C THR A 155 2.66 -0.36 13.71
N ASP A 156 3.13 -0.73 14.90
CA ASP A 156 4.24 -0.05 15.58
C ASP A 156 5.55 -0.17 14.80
N TYR A 157 5.85 -1.36 14.28
CA TYR A 157 7.08 -1.58 13.51
C TYR A 157 7.14 -0.74 12.24
N TYR A 158 6.03 -0.65 11.50
CA TYR A 158 5.97 0.14 10.26
C TYR A 158 5.66 1.62 10.49
N ALA A 159 5.23 2.02 11.68
CA ALA A 159 5.05 3.43 12.07
C ALA A 159 6.34 4.10 12.57
N SER A 160 7.24 3.36 13.23
CA SER A 160 8.51 3.92 13.73
C SER A 160 9.46 4.27 12.59
N GLU A 161 9.81 5.55 12.40
CA GLU A 161 10.84 5.99 11.44
C GLU A 161 12.27 5.61 11.88
N ALA A 162 12.48 5.28 13.16
CA ALA A 162 13.79 5.00 13.74
C ALA A 162 14.03 3.50 13.96
N GLN A 163 15.20 3.01 13.53
CA GLN A 163 15.65 1.63 13.76
C GLN A 163 15.90 1.29 15.24
N ASP A 164 15.98 2.29 16.14
CA ASP A 164 16.62 2.13 17.46
C ASP A 164 15.77 2.48 18.68
N MET A 165 14.49 2.82 18.55
CA MET A 165 13.60 3.01 19.71
C MET A 165 12.36 2.13 19.60
N PHE A 166 12.58 0.84 19.84
CA PHE A 166 11.50 -0.11 20.09
C PHE A 166 11.20 -0.13 21.60
N PRO A 167 9.95 0.07 22.04
CA PRO A 167 9.55 -0.26 23.40
C PRO A 167 9.85 -1.73 23.71
N LEU A 168 10.09 -2.06 24.98
CA LEU A 168 10.54 -3.39 25.48
C LEU A 168 9.71 -4.61 25.02
N PHE A 169 8.52 -4.42 24.47
CA PHE A 169 7.66 -5.47 23.91
C PHE A 169 7.71 -5.42 22.38
N ASN A 170 8.70 -6.06 21.77
CA ASN A 170 8.60 -6.85 20.53
C ASN A 170 9.98 -7.04 19.88
N LYS A 171 10.60 -8.18 20.17
CA LYS A 171 11.79 -8.66 19.46
C LYS A 171 11.46 -9.39 18.15
N VAL A 172 10.18 -9.54 17.80
CA VAL A 172 9.78 -10.32 16.62
C VAL A 172 9.66 -9.40 15.43
N LYS A 173 10.42 -9.73 14.39
CA LYS A 173 10.30 -9.04 13.12
C LYS A 173 9.00 -9.47 12.45
N PRO A 174 8.28 -8.56 11.78
CA PRO A 174 7.08 -8.92 11.02
C PRO A 174 7.28 -10.10 10.07
N GLU A 175 8.46 -10.25 9.48
CA GLU A 175 8.82 -11.36 8.61
C GLU A 175 8.79 -12.71 9.35
N ASP A 176 9.27 -12.74 10.60
CA ASP A 176 9.22 -13.93 11.46
C ASP A 176 7.77 -14.27 11.84
N LEU A 177 6.93 -13.27 12.12
CA LEU A 177 5.50 -13.47 12.38
C LEU A 177 4.78 -14.05 11.15
N VAL A 178 5.07 -13.58 9.95
CA VAL A 178 4.49 -14.13 8.72
C VAL A 178 4.88 -15.60 8.53
N LEU A 179 6.14 -15.95 8.81
CA LEU A 179 6.60 -17.34 8.77
C LEU A 179 5.83 -18.19 9.80
N ILE A 180 5.75 -17.74 11.05
CA ILE A 180 5.01 -18.43 12.13
C ILE A 180 3.55 -18.67 11.73
N LEU A 181 2.86 -17.66 11.21
CA LEU A 181 1.47 -17.75 10.81
C LEU A 181 1.25 -18.75 9.66
N ASN A 182 2.12 -18.72 8.65
CA ASN A 182 2.05 -19.66 7.53
C ASN A 182 2.40 -21.09 7.98
N GLU A 183 3.30 -21.23 8.94
CA GLU A 183 3.70 -22.52 9.51
C GLU A 183 2.68 -23.12 10.48
N ALA A 184 1.73 -22.34 10.99
CA ALA A 184 0.70 -22.77 11.94
C ALA A 184 -0.43 -23.62 11.31
N GLU A 185 -0.36 -23.89 9.99
CA GLU A 185 -1.34 -24.71 9.26
C GLU A 185 -2.80 -24.23 9.46
N LEU A 186 -2.96 -22.91 9.50
CA LEU A 186 -4.27 -22.26 9.57
C LEU A 186 -5.04 -22.46 8.27
N GLU A 187 -6.38 -22.47 8.35
CA GLU A 187 -7.20 -22.42 7.15
C GLU A 187 -6.90 -21.16 6.33
N VAL A 188 -6.88 -21.29 5.00
CA VAL A 188 -6.57 -20.18 4.07
C VAL A 188 -7.55 -19.01 4.24
N SER A 189 -8.83 -19.30 4.54
CA SER A 189 -9.85 -18.31 4.88
C SER A 189 -9.44 -17.44 6.07
N VAL A 190 -8.91 -18.07 7.12
CA VAL A 190 -8.50 -17.44 8.37
C VAL A 190 -7.22 -16.61 8.19
N LEU A 191 -6.21 -17.15 7.52
CA LEU A 191 -4.98 -16.42 7.18
C LEU A 191 -5.29 -15.14 6.40
N ASN A 192 -6.20 -15.26 5.44
CA ASN A 192 -6.61 -14.11 4.66
C ASN A 192 -7.31 -13.03 5.51
N LEU A 193 -8.20 -13.41 6.44
CA LEU A 193 -8.82 -12.46 7.36
C LEU A 193 -7.79 -11.76 8.25
N LEU A 194 -6.75 -12.47 8.69
CA LEU A 194 -5.65 -11.89 9.45
C LEU A 194 -4.88 -10.87 8.61
N TYR A 195 -4.51 -11.22 7.38
CA TYR A 195 -3.82 -10.29 6.48
C TYR A 195 -4.67 -9.06 6.14
N ASP A 196 -5.97 -9.22 5.91
CA ASP A 196 -6.88 -8.11 5.66
C ASP A 196 -6.90 -7.13 6.85
N LYS A 197 -6.91 -7.65 8.10
CA LYS A 197 -6.84 -6.83 9.31
C LYS A 197 -5.49 -6.14 9.48
N ILE A 198 -4.38 -6.84 9.24
CA ILE A 198 -3.02 -6.28 9.34
C ILE A 198 -2.87 -5.15 8.31
N ILE A 199 -3.14 -5.41 7.03
CA ILE A 199 -3.04 -4.42 5.96
C ILE A 199 -4.02 -3.27 6.22
N GLY A 200 -5.26 -3.58 6.59
CA GLY A 200 -6.25 -2.57 6.93
C GLY A 200 -5.75 -1.62 8.03
N SER A 201 -5.08 -2.14 9.06
CA SER A 201 -4.53 -1.33 10.14
C SER A 201 -3.27 -0.55 9.70
N LEU A 202 -2.44 -1.12 8.82
CA LEU A 202 -1.31 -0.39 8.22
C LEU A 202 -1.75 0.78 7.33
N LEU A 203 -2.91 0.67 6.71
CA LEU A 203 -3.51 1.75 5.92
C LEU A 203 -4.19 2.81 6.79
N GLU A 204 -4.39 2.57 8.09
CA GLU A 204 -4.90 3.58 9.01
C GLU A 204 -3.77 4.57 9.37
N GLY A 205 -4.07 5.86 9.33
CA GLY A 205 -3.11 6.93 9.58
C GLY A 205 -3.77 8.12 10.25
N SER A 206 -3.02 9.20 10.50
CA SER A 206 -3.57 10.44 11.05
C SER A 206 -4.43 11.20 10.02
N PRO A 207 -5.36 12.07 10.43
CA PRO A 207 -6.10 12.93 9.51
C PRO A 207 -5.16 13.76 8.63
N GLN A 208 -5.17 13.48 7.33
CA GLN A 208 -4.37 14.21 6.36
C GLN A 208 -5.28 15.15 5.56
N SER A 209 -4.88 16.41 5.45
CA SER A 209 -5.46 17.32 4.47
C SER A 209 -5.09 16.84 3.06
N VAL A 210 -5.90 17.19 2.07
CA VAL A 210 -5.64 16.90 0.64
C VAL A 210 -4.20 17.28 0.26
N LYS A 211 -3.71 18.43 0.74
CA LYS A 211 -2.34 18.92 0.54
C LYS A 211 -1.27 17.93 1.03
N ASN A 212 -1.47 17.31 2.19
CA ASN A 212 -0.53 16.35 2.75
C ASN A 212 -0.42 15.09 1.89
N ILE A 213 -1.52 14.67 1.27
CA ILE A 213 -1.56 13.49 0.39
C ILE A 213 -0.62 13.68 -0.80
N PHE A 214 -0.77 14.80 -1.51
CA PHE A 214 0.04 15.09 -2.70
C PHE A 214 1.49 15.39 -2.36
N LYS A 215 1.76 16.09 -1.24
CA LYS A 215 3.12 16.30 -0.75
C LYS A 215 3.83 14.98 -0.42
N ALA A 216 3.11 14.03 0.20
CA ALA A 216 3.66 12.71 0.48
C ALA A 216 3.99 11.95 -0.81
N GLN A 217 3.11 12.01 -1.82
CA GLN A 217 3.35 11.39 -3.12
C GLN A 217 4.62 11.93 -3.79
N GLU A 218 4.81 13.25 -3.84
CA GLU A 218 5.98 13.85 -4.49
C GLU A 218 7.31 13.48 -3.82
N ASN A 219 7.33 13.38 -2.50
CA ASN A 219 8.53 13.02 -1.75
C ASN A 219 8.93 11.54 -1.90
N LEU A 220 8.01 10.69 -2.34
CA LEU A 220 8.16 9.23 -2.30
C LEU A 220 8.33 8.56 -3.67
N GLU A 221 8.16 9.28 -4.79
CA GLU A 221 8.16 8.69 -6.15
C GLU A 221 9.33 7.71 -6.43
N SER A 222 10.52 7.92 -5.85
CA SER A 222 11.69 7.03 -6.03
C SER A 222 11.90 5.99 -4.92
N LYS A 223 11.26 6.12 -3.74
CA LYS A 223 11.57 5.34 -2.54
C LYS A 223 10.55 4.24 -2.21
N LEU A 224 9.38 4.25 -2.86
CA LEU A 224 8.26 3.35 -2.49
C LEU A 224 8.60 1.86 -2.60
N LYS A 225 9.44 1.46 -3.57
CA LYS A 225 9.83 0.05 -3.80
C LYS A 225 10.89 -0.45 -2.81
N GLU A 226 11.60 0.46 -2.15
CA GLU A 226 12.64 0.16 -1.17
C GLU A 226 12.10 0.19 0.28
N GLY A 227 10.85 0.64 0.45
CA GLY A 227 10.22 0.78 1.75
C GLY A 227 9.91 -0.56 2.44
N ARG A 228 9.97 -0.55 3.78
CA ARG A 228 9.67 -1.71 4.64
C ARG A 228 8.29 -2.32 4.36
N VAL A 229 7.27 -1.50 4.11
CA VAL A 229 5.91 -1.98 3.78
C VAL A 229 5.89 -2.73 2.45
N TYR A 230 6.64 -2.27 1.43
CA TYR A 230 6.71 -2.97 0.14
C TYR A 230 7.39 -4.34 0.29
N GLN A 231 8.45 -4.43 1.10
CA GLN A 231 9.11 -5.70 1.43
C GLN A 231 8.16 -6.66 2.14
N PHE A 232 7.40 -6.18 3.12
CA PHE A 232 6.36 -6.97 3.79
C PHE A 232 5.31 -7.50 2.81
N LEU A 233 4.78 -6.64 1.94
CA LEU A 233 3.80 -7.02 0.92
C LEU A 233 4.35 -8.12 -0.01
N THR A 234 5.65 -8.07 -0.33
CA THR A 234 6.34 -9.09 -1.11
C THR A 234 6.44 -10.43 -0.38
N THR A 235 6.57 -10.41 0.95
CA THR A 235 6.58 -11.63 1.77
C THR A 235 5.20 -12.29 1.80
N ILE A 236 4.13 -11.51 2.01
CA ILE A 236 2.77 -12.07 2.09
C ILE A 236 2.15 -12.42 0.74
N SER A 237 2.63 -11.85 -0.37
CA SER A 237 2.05 -12.07 -1.69
C SER A 237 2.17 -13.50 -2.22
N LYS A 238 3.05 -14.30 -1.63
CA LYS A 238 3.11 -15.75 -1.88
C LYS A 238 1.86 -16.49 -1.39
N HIS A 239 1.11 -15.88 -0.49
CA HIS A 239 -0.01 -16.51 0.23
C HIS A 239 -1.31 -15.69 0.14
N CYS A 240 -1.31 -14.55 -0.57
CA CYS A 240 -2.48 -13.66 -0.67
C CYS A 240 -2.81 -13.33 -2.13
N GLU A 241 -4.10 -13.39 -2.45
CA GLU A 241 -4.61 -13.06 -3.79
C GLU A 241 -4.69 -11.55 -4.02
N VAL A 242 -4.35 -11.11 -5.24
CA VAL A 242 -4.38 -9.70 -5.65
C VAL A 242 -5.76 -9.04 -5.47
N ASN A 243 -6.84 -9.79 -5.71
CA ASN A 243 -8.21 -9.29 -5.56
C ASN A 243 -8.51 -8.87 -4.12
N ARG A 244 -7.97 -9.61 -3.14
CA ARG A 244 -8.18 -9.30 -1.71
C ARG A 244 -7.45 -8.02 -1.33
N LEU A 245 -6.18 -7.91 -1.70
CA LEU A 245 -5.37 -6.71 -1.46
C LEU A 245 -6.03 -5.45 -2.05
N ILE A 246 -6.56 -5.56 -3.27
CA ILE A 246 -7.30 -4.46 -3.92
C ILE A 246 -8.61 -4.17 -3.19
N ASN A 247 -9.33 -5.18 -2.71
CA ASN A 247 -10.55 -4.99 -1.94
C ASN A 247 -10.28 -4.31 -0.59
N VAL A 248 -9.20 -4.66 0.11
CA VAL A 248 -8.79 -3.99 1.36
C VAL A 248 -8.49 -2.52 1.09
N LEU A 249 -7.74 -2.22 0.04
CA LEU A 249 -7.49 -0.84 -0.40
C LEU A 249 -8.79 -0.11 -0.73
N LYS A 250 -9.68 -0.74 -1.50
CA LYS A 250 -10.99 -0.18 -1.88
C LYS A 250 -11.83 0.14 -0.65
N ILE A 251 -12.00 -0.81 0.28
CA ILE A 251 -12.78 -0.60 1.52
C ILE A 251 -12.24 0.61 2.28
N LYS A 252 -10.91 0.72 2.41
CA LYS A 252 -10.28 1.85 3.11
C LYS A 252 -10.42 3.19 2.39
N LEU A 253 -10.37 3.21 1.05
CA LEU A 253 -10.56 4.44 0.28
C LEU A 253 -12.00 4.96 0.33
N TYR A 254 -12.99 4.06 0.41
CA TYR A 254 -14.41 4.41 0.47
C TYR A 254 -14.91 4.71 1.89
N ASP A 255 -14.11 4.43 2.92
CA ASP A 255 -14.43 4.74 4.31
C ASP A 255 -14.16 6.22 4.61
N SER A 256 -15.19 7.05 4.49
CA SER A 256 -15.12 8.50 4.72
C SER A 256 -14.77 8.90 6.16
N SER A 257 -14.99 7.98 7.12
CA SER A 257 -14.78 8.19 8.55
C SER A 257 -13.34 7.99 8.99
N LYS A 258 -12.58 7.16 8.25
CA LYS A 258 -11.20 6.82 8.59
C LYS A 258 -10.20 7.64 7.80
N THR A 259 -9.02 7.76 8.39
CA THR A 259 -7.91 8.54 7.88
C THR A 259 -6.84 7.59 7.34
N ILE A 260 -6.35 7.87 6.14
CA ILE A 260 -5.51 6.96 5.37
C ILE A 260 -4.04 7.32 5.56
N ASN A 261 -3.21 6.34 5.87
CA ASN A 261 -1.77 6.46 5.79
C ASN A 261 -1.32 6.36 4.32
N TRP A 262 -1.18 7.51 3.67
CA TRP A 262 -0.88 7.57 2.24
C TRP A 262 0.49 7.04 1.86
N ASN A 263 1.48 7.03 2.77
CA ASN A 263 2.77 6.39 2.51
C ASN A 263 2.58 4.89 2.28
N ASN A 264 1.83 4.25 3.18
CA ASN A 264 1.55 2.82 3.11
C ASN A 264 0.59 2.48 1.97
N ALA A 265 -0.41 3.33 1.72
CA ALA A 265 -1.34 3.17 0.60
C ALA A 265 -0.61 3.27 -0.75
N LEU A 266 0.30 4.22 -0.92
CA LEU A 266 1.13 4.35 -2.12
C LEU A 266 2.07 3.16 -2.30
N SER A 267 2.70 2.67 -1.22
CA SER A 267 3.49 1.44 -1.27
C SER A 267 2.64 0.25 -1.73
N LEU A 268 1.40 0.12 -1.23
CA LEU A 268 0.47 -0.92 -1.67
C LEU A 268 0.06 -0.76 -3.13
N ILE A 269 -0.25 0.46 -3.60
CA ILE A 269 -0.59 0.74 -5.01
C ILE A 269 0.57 0.34 -5.93
N VAL A 270 1.80 0.77 -5.64
CA VAL A 270 2.98 0.43 -6.43
C VAL A 270 3.27 -1.06 -6.38
N PHE A 271 3.13 -1.68 -5.21
CA PHE A 271 3.26 -3.12 -5.03
C PHE A 271 2.28 -3.89 -5.93
N LEU A 272 0.98 -3.56 -5.85
CA LEU A 272 -0.07 -4.19 -6.63
C LEU A 272 0.19 -4.09 -8.13
N GLY A 273 0.52 -2.88 -8.60
CA GLY A 273 0.79 -2.66 -10.02
C GLY A 273 2.04 -3.36 -10.52
N THR A 274 3.09 -3.44 -9.72
CA THR A 274 4.40 -3.97 -10.16
C THR A 274 4.48 -5.49 -10.08
N ASN A 275 3.90 -6.09 -9.04
CA ASN A 275 4.09 -7.53 -8.76
C ASN A 275 3.01 -8.43 -9.37
N TYR A 276 1.90 -7.85 -9.85
CA TYR A 276 0.82 -8.61 -10.49
C TYR A 276 0.60 -8.15 -11.93
N PRO A 277 0.57 -9.06 -12.92
CA PRO A 277 0.41 -8.70 -14.33
C PRO A 277 -0.81 -7.82 -14.65
N GLU A 278 -1.94 -8.07 -13.97
CA GLU A 278 -3.19 -7.33 -14.16
C GLU A 278 -3.37 -6.19 -13.12
N GLY A 279 -2.42 -6.01 -12.20
CA GLY A 279 -2.56 -5.09 -11.06
C GLY A 279 -2.83 -3.65 -11.49
N TRP A 280 -2.09 -3.12 -12.46
CA TRP A 280 -2.32 -1.76 -12.95
C TRP A 280 -3.66 -1.57 -13.68
N LYS A 281 -4.16 -2.60 -14.36
CA LYS A 281 -5.49 -2.54 -15.00
C LYS A 281 -6.59 -2.51 -13.94
N MET A 282 -6.46 -3.31 -12.89
CA MET A 282 -7.41 -3.31 -11.79
C MET A 282 -7.39 -1.98 -11.02
N LEU A 283 -6.19 -1.43 -10.74
CA LEU A 283 -6.05 -0.11 -10.12
C LEU A 283 -6.64 1.01 -10.99
N LYS A 284 -6.53 0.91 -12.32
CA LYS A 284 -7.20 1.82 -13.24
C LYS A 284 -8.71 1.73 -13.14
N SER A 285 -9.28 0.53 -13.14
CA SER A 285 -10.74 0.35 -12.96
C SER A 285 -11.20 0.93 -11.62
N LEU A 286 -10.46 0.65 -10.53
CA LEU A 286 -10.74 1.23 -9.22
C LEU A 286 -10.68 2.76 -9.23
N CYS A 287 -9.68 3.34 -9.90
CA CYS A 287 -9.57 4.80 -10.07
C CYS A 287 -10.78 5.39 -10.81
N GLU A 288 -11.24 4.74 -11.88
CA GLU A 288 -12.41 5.19 -12.65
C GLU A 288 -13.71 5.09 -11.84
N ASP A 289 -13.85 4.05 -11.02
CA ASP A 289 -15.00 3.87 -10.11
C ASP A 289 -15.00 4.91 -8.98
N ILE A 290 -13.84 5.18 -8.38
CA ILE A 290 -13.68 6.21 -7.35
C ILE A 290 -13.98 7.59 -7.93
N LEU A 291 -13.53 7.91 -9.15
CA LEU A 291 -13.84 9.18 -9.80
C LEU A 291 -15.35 9.39 -9.94
N LYS A 292 -16.07 8.39 -10.47
CA LYS A 292 -17.53 8.46 -10.62
C LYS A 292 -18.20 8.69 -9.27
N GLU A 293 -17.80 7.93 -8.26
CA GLU A 293 -18.34 8.05 -6.91
C GLU A 293 -18.06 9.42 -6.29
N ALA A 294 -16.85 9.94 -6.47
CA ALA A 294 -16.44 11.24 -5.96
C ALA A 294 -17.30 12.38 -6.51
N PHE A 295 -17.61 12.35 -7.82
CA PHE A 295 -18.51 13.34 -8.43
C PHE A 295 -19.98 13.15 -8.06
N LEU A 296 -20.41 11.89 -7.87
CA LEU A 296 -21.77 11.58 -7.42
C LEU A 296 -22.03 12.10 -5.99
N LYS A 297 -21.07 11.87 -5.08
CA LYS A 297 -21.16 12.26 -3.67
C LYS A 297 -20.60 13.64 -3.35
N LEU A 298 -19.86 14.25 -4.27
CA LEU A 298 -19.08 15.47 -4.07
C LEU A 298 -18.10 15.33 -2.90
N GLU A 299 -17.43 14.18 -2.81
CA GLU A 299 -16.51 13.86 -1.74
C GLU A 299 -15.06 14.13 -2.16
N VAL A 300 -14.47 15.19 -1.59
CA VAL A 300 -13.12 15.66 -1.95
C VAL A 300 -12.06 14.58 -1.68
N LYS A 301 -12.22 13.79 -0.61
CA LYS A 301 -11.29 12.70 -0.26
C LYS A 301 -11.23 11.63 -1.36
N LEU A 302 -12.38 11.24 -1.91
CA LEU A 302 -12.46 10.27 -3.01
C LEU A 302 -11.84 10.85 -4.28
N LEU A 303 -12.14 12.12 -4.59
CA LEU A 303 -11.56 12.78 -5.75
C LEU A 303 -10.03 12.85 -5.65
N ALA A 304 -9.50 13.25 -4.50
CA ALA A 304 -8.07 13.27 -4.22
C ALA A 304 -7.45 11.86 -4.36
N SER A 305 -8.11 10.84 -3.81
CA SER A 305 -7.67 9.45 -3.88
C SER A 305 -7.52 8.96 -5.32
N ALA A 306 -8.47 9.29 -6.19
CA ALA A 306 -8.39 8.93 -7.59
C ALA A 306 -7.25 9.64 -8.31
N PHE A 307 -7.04 10.94 -8.04
CA PHE A 307 -5.89 11.68 -8.58
C PHE A 307 -4.56 11.06 -8.17
N VAL A 308 -4.44 10.64 -6.91
CA VAL A 308 -3.22 10.00 -6.38
C VAL A 308 -2.94 8.69 -7.09
N ILE A 309 -3.95 7.81 -7.21
CA ILE A 309 -3.82 6.54 -7.95
C ILE A 309 -3.42 6.81 -9.41
N ALA A 310 -4.08 7.75 -10.07
CA ALA A 310 -3.80 8.10 -11.45
C ALA A 310 -2.39 8.66 -11.63
N ARG A 311 -1.97 9.60 -10.79
CA ARG A 311 -0.61 10.18 -10.82
C ARG A 311 0.44 9.11 -10.59
N GLN A 312 0.24 8.20 -9.64
CA GLN A 312 1.17 7.11 -9.37
C GLN A 312 1.25 6.16 -10.59
N GLY A 313 0.11 5.75 -11.13
CA GLY A 313 0.07 4.91 -12.33
C GLY A 313 0.73 5.58 -13.55
N CYS A 314 0.51 6.88 -13.74
CA CYS A 314 1.14 7.65 -14.82
C CYS A 314 2.66 7.78 -14.65
N SER A 315 3.15 7.85 -13.40
CA SER A 315 4.57 7.92 -13.07
C SER A 315 5.28 6.59 -13.35
N GLU A 316 4.66 5.47 -12.98
CA GLU A 316 5.19 4.11 -13.18
C GLU A 316 5.13 3.66 -14.65
N LYS A 317 4.33 4.33 -15.50
CA LYS A 317 4.20 4.09 -16.95
C LYS A 317 4.01 2.61 -17.33
N PRO A 318 3.06 1.90 -16.72
CA PRO A 318 2.80 0.51 -17.04
C PRO A 318 2.25 0.36 -18.46
N LYS A 319 2.75 -0.65 -19.18
CA LYS A 319 2.27 -0.95 -20.53
C LYS A 319 0.76 -1.21 -20.50
N ASN A 320 0.02 -0.51 -21.37
CA ASN A 320 -1.42 -0.72 -21.62
C ASN A 320 -2.40 -0.41 -20.49
N ALA A 321 -1.98 0.19 -19.37
CA ALA A 321 -2.89 0.58 -18.27
C ALA A 321 -2.98 2.11 -18.13
N PHE A 322 -1.91 2.75 -17.65
CA PHE A 322 -1.83 4.20 -17.49
C PHE A 322 -0.95 4.82 -18.58
N GLN A 323 -1.36 5.99 -19.03
CA GLN A 323 -0.64 6.81 -20.01
C GLN A 323 0.13 7.92 -19.27
N SER A 324 0.68 8.90 -19.99
CA SER A 324 1.19 10.12 -19.33
C SER A 324 0.06 10.86 -18.59
N TYR A 325 0.40 11.61 -17.54
CA TYR A 325 -0.58 12.40 -16.80
C TYR A 325 -1.35 13.37 -17.72
N THR A 326 -0.67 14.00 -18.66
CA THR A 326 -1.27 14.87 -19.69
C THR A 326 -2.37 14.15 -20.48
N GLN A 327 -2.08 12.92 -20.94
CA GLN A 327 -3.03 12.13 -21.71
C GLN A 327 -4.19 11.65 -20.84
N TRP A 328 -3.90 11.16 -19.63
CA TRP A 328 -4.93 10.75 -18.68
C TRP A 328 -5.86 11.93 -18.36
N PHE A 329 -5.32 13.06 -17.90
CA PHE A 329 -6.09 14.24 -17.51
C PHE A 329 -6.97 14.72 -18.67
N SER A 330 -6.40 14.82 -19.88
CA SER A 330 -7.16 15.23 -21.05
C SER A 330 -8.25 14.23 -21.46
N SER A 331 -7.95 12.93 -21.41
CA SER A 331 -8.92 11.88 -21.77
C SER A 331 -10.08 11.77 -20.77
N THR A 332 -9.85 12.14 -19.51
CA THR A 332 -10.82 12.10 -18.42
C THR A 332 -11.67 13.36 -18.37
N PHE A 333 -11.06 14.54 -18.51
CA PHE A 333 -11.73 15.81 -18.20
C PHE A 333 -11.97 16.72 -19.41
N SER A 334 -11.25 16.59 -20.53
CA SER A 334 -11.35 17.55 -21.65
C SER A 334 -12.52 17.29 -22.62
N SER A 335 -13.25 16.16 -22.49
CA SER A 335 -14.39 15.84 -23.36
C SER A 335 -15.72 15.86 -22.60
N LYS A 336 -16.72 16.57 -23.15
CA LYS A 336 -18.09 16.61 -22.63
C LYS A 336 -18.71 15.22 -22.44
N SER A 337 -18.40 14.27 -23.32
CA SER A 337 -18.99 12.92 -23.27
C SER A 337 -18.37 12.00 -22.21
N ARG A 338 -17.23 12.37 -21.63
CA ARG A 338 -16.47 11.53 -20.69
C ARG A 338 -16.31 12.14 -19.31
N THR A 339 -16.38 13.46 -19.23
CA THR A 339 -16.24 14.17 -17.96
C THR A 339 -17.50 14.04 -17.09
N SER A 340 -17.28 13.92 -15.78
CA SER A 340 -18.36 13.99 -14.77
C SER A 340 -18.72 15.44 -14.40
N ILE A 341 -18.02 16.42 -14.98
CA ILE A 341 -18.24 17.86 -14.81
C ILE A 341 -19.42 18.29 -15.72
N SER A 342 -20.63 17.91 -15.33
CA SER A 342 -21.86 18.16 -16.10
C SER A 342 -22.68 19.36 -15.61
N SER A 343 -22.37 19.93 -14.45
CA SER A 343 -23.16 20.99 -13.80
C SER A 343 -22.27 22.03 -13.13
N ARG A 344 -22.85 23.19 -12.77
CA ARG A 344 -22.15 24.19 -11.95
C ARG A 344 -21.63 23.64 -10.64
N LYS A 345 -22.42 22.80 -9.99
CA LYS A 345 -22.08 22.20 -8.69
C LYS A 345 -20.86 21.28 -8.80
N THR A 346 -20.84 20.40 -9.80
CA THR A 346 -19.70 19.49 -10.04
C THR A 346 -18.47 20.23 -10.58
N CYS A 347 -18.67 21.35 -11.27
CA CYS A 347 -17.57 22.21 -11.69
C CYS A 347 -16.90 22.92 -10.51
N LEU A 348 -17.67 23.57 -9.63
CA LEU A 348 -17.14 24.19 -8.41
C LEU A 348 -16.38 23.17 -7.56
N PHE A 349 -17.00 22.02 -7.27
CA PHE A 349 -16.36 20.92 -6.55
C PHE A 349 -15.00 20.51 -7.12
N PHE A 350 -14.90 20.40 -8.45
CA PHE A 350 -13.65 20.03 -9.12
C PHE A 350 -12.61 21.15 -9.09
N ILE A 351 -13.02 22.39 -9.40
CA ILE A 351 -12.11 23.53 -9.43
C ILE A 351 -11.62 23.89 -8.02
N ASP A 352 -12.46 23.77 -6.99
CA ASP A 352 -12.07 23.99 -5.60
C ASP A 352 -10.95 23.02 -5.19
N MET A 353 -11.09 21.73 -5.53
CA MET A 353 -10.04 20.73 -5.28
C MET A 353 -8.75 21.10 -6.03
N LEU A 354 -8.82 21.44 -7.32
CA LEU A 354 -7.62 21.84 -8.07
C LEU A 354 -6.98 23.13 -7.52
N THR A 355 -7.78 24.08 -7.06
CA THR A 355 -7.34 25.33 -6.45
C THR A 355 -6.55 25.06 -5.16
N ASP A 356 -7.02 24.14 -4.32
CA ASP A 356 -6.30 23.71 -3.12
C ASP A 356 -4.91 23.11 -3.44
N LEU A 357 -4.76 22.50 -4.61
CA LEU A 357 -3.50 21.89 -5.05
C LEU A 357 -2.49 22.87 -5.61
N VAL A 358 -2.87 24.09 -6.01
CA VAL A 358 -1.94 25.03 -6.69
C VAL A 358 -0.66 25.28 -5.89
N THR A 359 -0.80 25.37 -4.56
CA THR A 359 0.33 25.64 -3.65
C THR A 359 1.22 24.43 -3.34
N VAL A 360 0.81 23.22 -3.75
CA VAL A 360 1.48 21.96 -3.40
C VAL A 360 1.97 21.22 -4.64
N ASP A 361 1.26 21.34 -5.76
CA ASP A 361 1.58 20.65 -6.99
C ASP A 361 2.90 21.15 -7.60
N SER A 362 3.73 20.20 -8.01
CA SER A 362 4.89 20.48 -8.84
C SER A 362 4.52 21.07 -10.20
N VAL A 363 5.45 21.83 -10.76
CA VAL A 363 5.35 22.50 -12.08
C VAL A 363 4.81 21.58 -13.19
N LYS A 364 5.17 20.28 -13.16
CA LYS A 364 4.74 19.29 -14.15
C LYS A 364 3.22 19.12 -14.20
N TYR A 365 2.53 19.15 -13.06
CA TYR A 365 1.07 18.98 -12.99
C TYR A 365 0.34 20.28 -13.32
N LEU A 366 0.82 21.41 -12.78
CA LEU A 366 0.27 22.74 -13.03
C LEU A 366 0.24 23.09 -14.53
N LYS A 367 1.33 22.80 -15.25
CA LYS A 367 1.40 22.97 -16.71
C LYS A 367 0.32 22.17 -17.44
N VAL A 368 0.03 20.94 -17.00
CA VAL A 368 -1.02 20.12 -17.62
C VAL A 368 -2.39 20.75 -17.42
N HIS A 369 -2.68 21.27 -16.23
CA HIS A 369 -3.98 21.87 -15.94
C HIS A 369 -4.31 23.07 -16.84
N ILE A 370 -3.32 23.91 -17.17
CA ILE A 370 -3.52 25.07 -18.06
C ILE A 370 -3.48 24.72 -19.56
N ASN A 371 -2.72 23.70 -19.95
CA ASN A 371 -2.55 23.35 -21.37
C ASN A 371 -3.55 22.28 -21.86
N LYS A 372 -4.15 21.52 -20.94
CA LYS A 372 -5.22 20.55 -21.20
C LYS A 372 -6.44 20.92 -20.38
N THR A 373 -6.96 22.13 -20.60
CA THR A 373 -8.08 22.68 -19.84
C THR A 373 -9.24 21.69 -19.77
N PRO A 374 -9.80 21.45 -18.58
CA PRO A 374 -10.96 20.59 -18.42
C PRO A 374 -12.16 21.20 -19.16
N TYR A 375 -13.04 20.34 -19.66
CA TYR A 375 -14.35 20.77 -20.13
C TYR A 375 -15.17 21.24 -18.93
N VAL A 376 -15.76 22.43 -19.05
CA VAL A 376 -16.71 22.96 -18.07
C VAL A 376 -17.99 23.41 -18.78
N PRO A 377 -19.15 23.35 -18.10
CA PRO A 377 -20.37 24.00 -18.56
C PRO A 377 -20.16 25.50 -18.84
N ALA A 378 -20.93 26.07 -19.77
CA ALA A 378 -20.71 27.44 -20.26
C ALA A 378 -20.83 28.51 -19.16
N ASP A 379 -21.65 28.27 -18.14
CA ASP A 379 -21.83 29.14 -16.98
C ASP A 379 -20.65 29.09 -15.98
N CYS A 380 -19.73 28.14 -16.17
CA CYS A 380 -18.55 27.94 -15.34
C CYS A 380 -17.25 28.41 -15.98
N THR A 381 -17.28 28.87 -17.24
CA THR A 381 -16.11 29.43 -17.93
C THR A 381 -15.39 30.50 -17.10
N PRO A 382 -16.08 31.47 -16.43
CA PRO A 382 -15.39 32.47 -15.62
C PRO A 382 -14.62 31.87 -14.43
N ILE A 383 -15.16 30.81 -13.81
CA ILE A 383 -14.52 30.11 -12.69
C ILE A 383 -13.25 29.40 -13.16
N LEU A 384 -13.31 28.77 -14.34
CA LEU A 384 -12.16 28.13 -14.95
C LEU A 384 -11.08 29.16 -15.32
N ASP A 385 -11.47 30.31 -15.86
CA ASP A 385 -10.53 31.38 -16.24
C ASP A 385 -9.80 31.94 -15.01
N GLU A 386 -10.51 32.15 -13.90
CA GLU A 386 -9.93 32.56 -12.61
C GLU A 386 -8.89 31.56 -12.12
N TYR A 387 -9.23 30.26 -12.11
CA TYR A 387 -8.31 29.19 -11.77
C TYR A 387 -7.08 29.14 -12.70
N VAL A 388 -7.29 29.26 -14.03
CA VAL A 388 -6.18 29.28 -15.00
C VAL A 388 -5.23 30.44 -14.75
N ASN A 389 -5.75 31.62 -14.40
CA ASN A 389 -4.94 32.78 -14.06
C ASN A 389 -4.17 32.57 -12.75
N LEU A 390 -4.81 31.96 -11.74
CA LEU A 390 -4.13 31.58 -10.49
C LEU A 390 -2.94 30.65 -10.75
N VAL A 391 -3.13 29.61 -11.57
CA VAL A 391 -2.04 28.68 -11.93
C VAL A 391 -0.93 29.37 -12.73
N LYS A 392 -1.27 30.26 -13.66
CA LYS A 392 -0.26 31.05 -14.41
C LYS A 392 0.58 31.92 -13.48
N ASN A 393 -0.05 32.62 -12.54
CA ASN A 393 0.65 33.43 -11.55
C ASN A 393 1.58 32.56 -10.68
N GLN A 394 1.09 31.41 -10.21
CA GLN A 394 1.91 30.47 -9.45
C GLN A 394 3.13 29.96 -10.23
N LEU A 395 2.97 29.70 -11.54
CA LEU A 395 4.09 29.28 -12.39
C LEU A 395 5.12 30.40 -12.59
N ILE A 396 4.66 31.66 -12.71
CA ILE A 396 5.54 32.83 -12.76
C ILE A 396 6.33 32.96 -11.46
N ASP A 397 5.67 32.81 -10.31
CA ASP A 397 6.32 32.88 -8.98
C ASP A 397 7.37 31.77 -8.81
N MET A 398 7.16 30.60 -9.41
CA MET A 398 8.12 29.49 -9.44
C MET A 398 9.23 29.64 -10.51
N ASN A 399 9.28 30.77 -11.24
CA ASN A 399 10.17 30.99 -12.40
C ASN A 399 10.05 29.90 -13.48
N ALA A 400 8.86 29.32 -13.66
CA ALA A 400 8.60 28.26 -14.62
C ALA A 400 7.87 28.81 -15.86
N SER A 401 8.20 28.28 -17.05
CA SER A 401 7.43 28.56 -18.27
C SER A 401 6.01 27.97 -18.17
N THR A 402 5.03 28.65 -18.77
CA THR A 402 3.64 28.18 -18.89
C THR A 402 3.46 27.10 -19.96
N GLU A 403 4.46 26.88 -20.81
CA GLU A 403 4.38 25.94 -21.93
C GLU A 403 4.68 24.50 -21.47
N LEU A 404 3.87 23.54 -21.95
CA LEU A 404 4.21 22.12 -21.87
C LEU A 404 5.54 21.91 -22.61
N GLY A 405 6.49 21.26 -21.94
CA GLY A 405 7.75 20.92 -22.56
C GLY A 405 7.56 19.95 -23.73
N ILE A 406 8.26 20.17 -24.84
CA ILE A 406 8.50 19.11 -25.82
C ILE A 406 9.09 17.93 -25.05
N CYS A 407 8.61 16.71 -25.32
CA CYS A 407 8.95 15.46 -24.61
C CYS A 407 8.22 15.13 -23.29
N GLU A 408 7.28 15.93 -22.78
CA GLU A 408 6.55 15.54 -21.54
C GLU A 408 5.55 14.38 -21.76
N ASN A 409 5.22 14.06 -23.03
CA ASN A 409 4.36 12.93 -23.42
C ASN A 409 5.19 11.80 -24.05
N THR A 410 5.81 10.93 -23.24
CA THR A 410 6.60 9.80 -23.76
C THR A 410 5.73 8.59 -24.10
N THR A 411 5.01 8.62 -25.22
CA THR A 411 4.53 7.40 -25.90
C THR A 411 4.63 7.56 -27.42
N GLU A 412 5.54 6.80 -28.05
CA GLU A 412 5.57 6.43 -29.48
C GLU A 412 5.59 7.54 -30.57
N LYS A 413 5.90 7.14 -31.81
CA LYS A 413 6.19 8.01 -32.98
C LYS A 413 5.12 9.06 -33.28
N SER A 414 3.89 8.91 -32.80
CA SER A 414 2.80 9.89 -32.96
C SER A 414 3.02 11.19 -32.16
N THR A 415 3.87 11.18 -31.12
CA THR A 415 4.19 12.38 -30.33
C THR A 415 5.18 13.31 -31.02
N ALA A 416 6.13 12.78 -31.80
CA ALA A 416 7.11 13.60 -32.49
C ALA A 416 6.47 14.50 -33.57
N ALA A 417 5.49 13.98 -34.31
CA ALA A 417 4.77 14.75 -35.31
C ALA A 417 3.96 15.90 -34.68
N PHE A 418 3.27 15.60 -33.58
CA PHE A 418 2.51 16.59 -32.81
C PHE A 418 3.43 17.65 -32.17
N ASP A 419 4.54 17.23 -31.58
CA ASP A 419 5.54 18.14 -30.99
C ASP A 419 6.14 19.05 -32.06
N VAL A 420 6.52 18.50 -33.22
CA VAL A 420 7.02 19.28 -34.36
C VAL A 420 5.98 20.27 -34.84
N GLU A 421 4.72 19.86 -34.99
CA GLU A 421 3.64 20.75 -35.42
C GLU A 421 3.39 21.88 -34.42
N THR A 422 3.41 21.57 -33.12
CA THR A 422 3.25 22.56 -32.04
C THR A 422 4.36 23.60 -32.07
N VAL A 423 5.62 23.16 -32.22
CA VAL A 423 6.78 24.05 -32.29
C VAL A 423 6.75 24.88 -33.57
N VAL A 424 6.35 24.30 -34.70
CA VAL A 424 6.23 25.03 -35.97
C VAL A 424 5.14 26.09 -35.88
N LYS A 425 3.96 25.79 -35.32
CA LYS A 425 2.87 26.76 -35.12
C LYS A 425 3.27 27.89 -34.17
N HIS A 426 3.95 27.57 -33.07
CA HIS A 426 4.49 28.61 -32.18
C HIS A 426 5.47 29.50 -32.93
N PHE A 427 6.45 28.90 -33.62
CA PHE A 427 7.45 29.64 -34.39
C PHE A 427 6.84 30.51 -35.49
N GLU A 428 5.77 30.03 -36.15
CA GLU A 428 5.01 30.79 -37.14
C GLU A 428 4.40 32.07 -36.54
N THR A 429 3.93 31.99 -35.30
CA THR A 429 3.27 33.11 -34.61
C THR A 429 4.27 34.08 -33.98
N THR A 430 5.35 33.57 -33.40
CA THR A 430 6.28 34.36 -32.56
C THR A 430 7.63 34.64 -33.20
N ASN A 431 8.01 33.91 -34.26
CA ASN A 431 9.37 33.84 -34.81
C ASN A 431 10.47 33.48 -33.78
N THR A 432 10.10 32.96 -32.61
CA THR A 432 11.01 32.52 -31.55
C THR A 432 11.02 31.00 -31.40
N VAL A 433 12.18 30.44 -31.13
CA VAL A 433 12.31 28.99 -30.86
C VAL A 433 11.82 28.73 -29.44
N LEU A 434 10.90 27.78 -29.28
CA LEU A 434 10.38 27.38 -27.98
C LEU A 434 11.52 26.97 -27.04
N ASN A 435 11.54 27.48 -25.82
CA ASN A 435 12.60 27.17 -24.85
C ASN A 435 12.67 25.66 -24.52
N SER A 436 11.54 24.98 -24.60
CA SER A 436 11.47 23.52 -24.44
C SER A 436 12.22 22.75 -25.52
N VAL A 437 12.46 23.32 -26.72
CA VAL A 437 13.32 22.70 -27.75
C VAL A 437 14.76 22.64 -27.26
N PHE A 438 15.24 23.73 -26.65
CA PHE A 438 16.59 23.80 -26.10
C PHE A 438 16.75 22.88 -24.88
N GLN A 439 15.73 22.83 -24.01
CA GLN A 439 15.71 21.91 -22.89
C GLN A 439 15.72 20.45 -23.36
N ALA A 440 14.90 20.09 -24.35
CA ALA A 440 14.92 18.74 -24.94
C ALA A 440 16.30 18.40 -25.54
N ALA A 441 16.94 19.35 -26.21
CA ALA A 441 18.27 19.16 -26.77
C ALA A 441 19.37 18.98 -25.71
N MET A 442 19.23 19.59 -24.52
CA MET A 442 20.20 19.48 -23.42
C MET A 442 19.94 18.26 -22.52
N PHE A 443 18.69 18.04 -22.12
CA PHE A 443 18.31 17.10 -21.05
C PHE A 443 17.66 15.81 -21.57
N ASN A 444 17.17 15.77 -22.81
CA ASN A 444 16.54 14.58 -23.40
C ASN A 444 17.08 14.27 -24.81
N ARG A 445 18.41 14.20 -24.90
CA ARG A 445 19.14 14.08 -26.17
C ARG A 445 18.70 12.90 -27.04
N ASN A 446 18.37 11.77 -26.42
CA ASN A 446 17.94 10.56 -27.12
C ASN A 446 16.60 10.75 -27.84
N TYR A 447 15.61 11.42 -27.22
CA TYR A 447 14.36 11.77 -27.90
C TYR A 447 14.59 12.84 -28.96
N TYR A 448 15.32 13.89 -28.60
CA TYR A 448 15.53 15.05 -29.46
C TYR A 448 16.20 14.65 -30.79
N GLU A 449 17.31 13.93 -30.73
CA GLU A 449 18.06 13.55 -31.94
C GLU A 449 17.36 12.45 -32.74
N LYS A 450 16.80 11.42 -32.08
CA LYS A 450 16.27 10.23 -32.79
C LYS A 450 14.80 10.35 -33.21
N LYS A 451 14.03 11.25 -32.62
CA LYS A 451 12.60 11.40 -32.91
C LYS A 451 12.28 12.80 -33.41
N PHE A 452 12.49 13.83 -32.58
CA PHE A 452 12.07 15.21 -32.92
C PHE A 452 12.79 15.74 -34.16
N ILE A 453 14.13 15.64 -34.22
CA ILE A 453 14.90 16.10 -35.38
C ILE A 453 14.58 15.28 -36.64
N VAL A 454 14.42 13.96 -36.50
CA VAL A 454 14.06 13.09 -37.63
C VAL A 454 12.72 13.49 -38.22
N GLU A 455 11.72 13.73 -37.39
CA GLU A 455 10.39 14.14 -37.82
C GLU A 455 10.38 15.57 -38.38
N LEU A 456 11.08 16.51 -37.74
CA LEU A 456 11.20 17.90 -38.18
C LEU A 456 11.80 18.00 -39.58
N LEU A 457 12.82 17.18 -39.87
CA LEU A 457 13.53 17.15 -41.14
C LEU A 457 12.88 16.22 -42.18
N SER A 458 11.84 15.46 -41.82
CA SER A 458 11.22 14.46 -42.70
C SER A 458 10.48 15.08 -43.89
N LYS A 459 10.07 16.35 -43.78
CA LYS A 459 9.26 17.06 -44.79
C LYS A 459 9.88 18.40 -45.15
N PHE A 460 9.83 18.71 -46.45
CA PHE A 460 10.12 20.04 -46.99
C PHE A 460 8.83 20.62 -47.58
N ASP A 461 8.40 21.75 -47.00
CA ASP A 461 7.16 22.46 -47.32
C ASP A 461 7.43 23.82 -48.00
N GLY A 462 8.61 23.98 -48.60
CA GLY A 462 9.03 25.20 -49.30
C GLY A 462 9.90 26.15 -48.45
N LYS A 463 10.69 26.99 -49.14
CA LYS A 463 11.69 27.90 -48.54
C LYS A 463 11.09 28.97 -47.62
N ASN A 464 9.83 29.33 -47.84
CA ASN A 464 9.14 30.35 -47.04
C ASN A 464 8.35 29.78 -45.85
N SER A 465 8.28 28.46 -45.71
CA SER A 465 7.53 27.81 -44.63
C SER A 465 8.12 28.12 -43.25
N ALA A 466 7.26 28.22 -42.24
CA ALA A 466 7.67 28.36 -40.84
C ALA A 466 8.59 27.20 -40.40
N ARG A 467 8.31 25.98 -40.88
CA ARG A 467 9.14 24.79 -40.66
C ARG A 467 10.56 24.98 -41.20
N HIS A 468 10.73 25.47 -42.43
CA HIS A 468 12.06 25.70 -42.99
C HIS A 468 12.84 26.77 -42.23
N LYS A 469 12.19 27.89 -41.89
CA LYS A 469 12.81 28.98 -41.12
C LYS A 469 13.23 28.52 -39.71
N LEU A 470 12.42 27.71 -39.04
CA LEU A 470 12.75 27.08 -37.76
C LEU A 470 13.98 26.17 -37.88
N ILE A 471 14.04 25.32 -38.92
CA ILE A 471 15.18 24.43 -39.18
C ILE A 471 16.48 25.23 -39.36
N GLN A 472 16.44 26.32 -40.12
CA GLN A 472 17.61 27.20 -40.31
C GLN A 472 18.07 27.80 -38.98
N LYS A 473 17.13 28.32 -38.18
CA LYS A 473 17.45 28.93 -36.88
C LYS A 473 18.03 27.91 -35.89
N LEU A 474 17.48 26.70 -35.82
CA LEU A 474 18.04 25.61 -35.01
C LEU A 474 19.44 25.16 -35.48
N ASN A 475 19.69 25.18 -36.79
CA ASN A 475 21.01 24.90 -37.35
C ASN A 475 22.03 25.99 -36.96
N THR A 476 21.64 27.28 -36.96
CA THR A 476 22.51 28.37 -36.49
C THR A 476 22.88 28.24 -35.02
N PHE A 477 21.97 27.72 -34.19
CA PHE A 477 22.24 27.42 -32.77
C PHE A 477 23.05 26.13 -32.55
N GLY A 478 23.48 25.43 -33.61
CA GLY A 478 24.21 24.17 -33.50
C GLY A 478 23.39 23.03 -32.91
N LYS A 479 22.04 23.13 -32.93
CA LYS A 479 21.12 22.13 -32.36
C LYS A 479 20.66 21.09 -33.38
N ILE A 480 21.24 21.06 -34.58
CA ILE A 480 20.99 20.03 -35.60
C ILE A 480 22.33 19.38 -35.98
N PRO A 481 22.46 18.05 -35.91
CA PRO A 481 23.66 17.36 -36.38
C PRO A 481 23.91 17.63 -37.88
N LYS A 482 25.17 17.93 -38.24
CA LYS A 482 25.58 18.23 -39.63
C LYS A 482 25.14 17.14 -40.63
N SER A 483 25.21 15.87 -40.21
CA SER A 483 24.80 14.72 -41.03
C SER A 483 23.29 14.72 -41.33
N ALA A 484 22.45 15.12 -40.37
CA ALA A 484 21.00 15.21 -40.54
C ALA A 484 20.61 16.42 -41.41
N PHE A 485 21.25 17.57 -41.19
CA PHE A 485 21.02 18.77 -41.99
C PHE A 485 21.43 18.58 -43.46
N ASN A 486 22.53 17.87 -43.72
CA ASN A 486 22.94 17.54 -45.10
C ASN A 486 21.93 16.64 -45.81
N LYS A 487 21.28 15.70 -45.11
CA LYS A 487 20.19 14.90 -45.68
C LYS A 487 18.98 15.77 -46.03
N TYR A 488 18.63 16.72 -45.18
CA TYR A 488 17.57 17.68 -45.45
C TYR A 488 17.88 18.58 -46.65
N LYS A 489 19.13 19.06 -46.81
CA LYS A 489 19.55 19.79 -48.03
C LYS A 489 19.31 19.00 -49.31
N LYS A 490 19.70 17.72 -49.32
CA LYS A 490 19.44 16.84 -50.47
C LYS A 490 17.93 16.64 -50.74
N LEU A 491 17.08 16.70 -49.72
CA LEU A 491 15.62 16.67 -49.89
C LEU A 491 15.08 17.97 -50.49
N MET A 492 15.68 19.12 -50.16
CA MET A 492 15.34 20.41 -50.77
C MET A 492 15.78 20.52 -52.24
N GLU A 493 16.85 19.84 -52.63
CA GLU A 493 17.34 19.84 -54.03
C GLU A 493 16.52 18.93 -54.94
N LYS A 494 15.72 18.00 -54.36
CA LYS A 494 14.89 17.04 -55.08
C LYS A 494 13.44 17.50 -55.31
N LYS A 495 13.02 18.61 -54.70
CA LYS A 495 11.68 19.20 -54.80
C LYS A 495 11.82 20.64 -55.28
#